data_AF-A0A1R4B5D8-F1
#
_entry.id   AF-A0A1R4B5D8-F1
#
_cell.length_a   1.000
_cell.length_b   1.000
_cell.length_c   1.000
_cell.angle_alpha   90.00
_cell.angle_beta   90.00
_cell.angle_gamma   90.00
#
_symmetry.space_group_name_H-M   'P 1'
#
loop_
_entity.id
_entity.type
_entity.pdbx_description
1 polymer ?
#
loop_
_entity_poly.entity_id
_entity_poly.type
_entity_poly.pdbx_seq_one_letter_code
_entity_poly.pdbx_strand_id
1 'polypeptide(L)'
;MGMSSFANANNWYSERDDFQHTGASFVIGAASEVYFDNLLYSNATCMAVGVAKEVRDEIAYNGFSRSDIGYDLVGCVTGTVLSRFVMRGLSLSASSDRLSLNYQLEF
;
A
#
# COMPACT_ATOMS: atom_id res chain seq x y z
N MET A 1 0.81 40.97 5.79
CA MET A 1 0.57 39.58 6.22
C MET A 1 0.05 38.83 5.00
N GLY A 2 0.83 37.97 4.34
CA GLY A 2 0.39 37.44 3.04
C GLY A 2 1.21 36.31 2.41
N MET A 3 1.88 35.46 3.20
CA MET A 3 2.65 34.31 2.65
C MET A 3 2.32 32.96 3.31
N SER A 4 1.49 32.92 4.36
CA SER A 4 1.22 31.71 5.15
C SER A 4 0.13 30.80 4.57
N SER A 5 -0.73 31.30 3.68
CA SER A 5 -1.87 30.50 3.18
C SER A 5 -1.53 29.61 1.97
N PHE A 6 -0.56 30.01 1.14
CA PHE A 6 -0.12 29.21 -0.02
C PHE A 6 0.77 28.03 0.39
N ALA A 7 1.68 28.24 1.35
CA ALA A 7 2.55 27.15 1.84
C ALA A 7 1.75 26.03 2.52
N ASN A 8 0.66 26.36 3.20
CA ASN A 8 -0.20 25.40 3.90
C ASN A 8 -1.08 24.58 2.93
N ALA A 9 -1.64 25.22 1.89
CA ALA A 9 -2.42 24.52 0.88
C ALA A 9 -1.57 23.51 0.09
N ASN A 10 -0.34 23.90 -0.30
CA ASN A 10 0.58 23.02 -1.03
C ASN A 10 0.96 21.78 -0.21
N ASN A 11 1.16 21.97 1.09
CA ASN A 11 1.44 20.87 2.02
C ASN A 11 0.25 19.91 2.15
N TRP A 12 -0.98 20.43 2.22
CA TRP A 12 -2.18 19.61 2.34
C TRP A 12 -2.48 18.75 1.10
N TYR A 13 -2.23 19.29 -0.10
CA TYR A 13 -2.36 18.50 -1.33
C TYR A 13 -1.27 17.43 -1.43
N SER A 14 -0.01 17.78 -1.10
CA SER A 14 1.10 16.82 -1.06
C SER A 14 0.85 15.69 -0.05
N GLU A 15 0.46 16.01 1.17
CA GLU A 15 0.18 15.01 2.22
C GLU A 15 -0.98 14.08 1.85
N ARG A 16 -1.99 14.61 1.15
CA ARG A 16 -3.13 13.81 0.70
C ARG A 16 -2.74 12.87 -0.44
N ASP A 17 -1.89 13.32 -1.34
CA ASP A 17 -1.37 12.52 -2.45
C ASP A 17 -0.48 11.39 -1.92
N ASP A 18 0.46 11.72 -1.02
CA ASP A 18 1.33 10.78 -0.31
C ASP A 18 0.53 9.65 0.39
N PHE A 19 -0.59 10.00 1.02
CA PHE A 19 -1.49 9.04 1.66
C PHE A 19 -2.21 8.14 0.64
N GLN A 20 -2.56 8.67 -0.53
CA GLN A 20 -3.17 7.88 -1.60
C GLN A 20 -2.20 6.87 -2.19
N HIS A 21 -0.94 7.26 -2.41
CA HIS A 21 0.13 6.35 -2.84
C HIS A 21 0.35 5.24 -1.83
N THR A 22 0.58 5.61 -0.57
CA THR A 22 0.80 4.63 0.50
C THR A 22 -0.40 3.70 0.67
N GLY A 23 -1.62 4.24 0.70
CA GLY A 23 -2.85 3.47 0.91
C GLY A 23 -3.22 2.55 -0.25
N ALA A 24 -3.12 3.03 -1.49
CA ALA A 24 -3.38 2.20 -2.68
C ALA A 24 -2.34 1.07 -2.78
N SER A 25 -1.06 1.40 -2.60
CA SER A 25 0.03 0.43 -2.65
C SER A 25 0.00 -0.56 -1.48
N PHE A 26 -0.52 -0.16 -0.31
CA PHE A 26 -0.82 -1.10 0.77
C PHE A 26 -1.83 -2.17 0.34
N VAL A 27 -2.95 -1.78 -0.27
CA VAL A 27 -3.98 -2.73 -0.70
C VAL A 27 -3.46 -3.63 -1.82
N ILE A 28 -2.75 -3.06 -2.80
CA ILE A 28 -2.14 -3.83 -3.88
C ILE A 28 -1.10 -4.80 -3.31
N GLY A 29 -0.24 -4.35 -2.39
CA GLY A 29 0.75 -5.20 -1.73
C GLY A 29 0.10 -6.37 -0.97
N ALA A 30 -0.94 -6.09 -0.19
CA ALA A 30 -1.66 -7.12 0.55
C ALA A 30 -2.32 -8.15 -0.38
N ALA A 31 -2.99 -7.69 -1.45
CA ALA A 31 -3.62 -8.56 -2.45
C ALA A 31 -2.59 -9.36 -3.27
N SER A 32 -1.43 -8.77 -3.54
CA SER A 32 -0.33 -9.44 -4.23
C SER A 32 0.23 -10.59 -3.39
N GLU A 33 0.39 -10.38 -2.07
CA GLU A 33 0.83 -11.45 -1.16
C GLU A 33 -0.18 -12.58 -1.05
N VAL A 34 -1.49 -12.29 -1.05
CA VAL A 34 -2.54 -13.31 -1.11
C VAL A 34 -2.39 -14.18 -2.38
N TYR A 35 -2.04 -13.56 -3.50
CA TYR A 35 -1.97 -14.24 -4.80
C TYR A 35 -0.66 -15.01 -5.02
N PHE A 36 0.48 -14.39 -4.70
CA PHE A 36 1.80 -14.96 -4.99
C PHE A 36 2.42 -15.72 -3.81
N ASP A 37 1.98 -15.48 -2.56
CA ASP A 37 2.56 -15.99 -1.30
C ASP A 37 4.11 -15.88 -1.25
N ASN A 38 4.65 -14.85 -1.90
CA ASN A 38 6.07 -14.62 -2.05
C ASN A 38 6.36 -13.13 -2.00
N LEU A 39 6.92 -12.67 -0.87
CA LEU A 39 7.23 -11.27 -0.64
C LEU A 39 7.99 -10.59 -1.78
N LEU A 40 8.90 -11.28 -2.48
CA LEU A 40 9.63 -10.70 -3.60
C LEU A 40 8.71 -10.46 -4.79
N TYR A 41 7.95 -11.47 -5.22
CA TYR A 41 7.01 -11.32 -6.34
C TYR A 41 5.86 -10.37 -6.01
N SER A 42 5.37 -10.39 -4.78
CA SER A 42 4.30 -9.51 -4.31
C SER A 42 4.74 -8.05 -4.32
N ASN A 43 5.90 -7.74 -3.73
CA ASN A 43 6.43 -6.38 -3.73
C ASN A 43 6.83 -5.93 -5.14
N ALA A 44 7.44 -6.81 -5.96
CA ALA A 44 7.80 -6.46 -7.34
C ALA A 44 6.56 -6.14 -8.18
N THR A 45 5.48 -6.93 -8.05
CA THR A 45 4.23 -6.68 -8.79
C THR A 45 3.56 -5.40 -8.32
N CYS A 46 3.50 -5.17 -7.01
CA CYS A 46 2.97 -3.93 -6.44
C CYS A 46 3.76 -2.70 -6.92
N MET A 47 5.09 -2.75 -6.87
CA MET A 47 5.95 -1.68 -7.35
C MET A 47 5.84 -1.45 -8.86
N ALA A 48 5.61 -2.51 -9.65
CA ALA A 48 5.37 -2.35 -11.08
C ALA A 48 4.10 -1.54 -11.35
N VAL A 49 3.06 -1.68 -10.51
CA VAL A 49 1.84 -0.87 -10.60
C VAL A 49 2.12 0.59 -10.21
N GLY A 50 2.86 0.84 -9.13
CA GLY A 50 3.25 2.21 -8.72
C GLY A 50 4.06 2.93 -9.80
N VAL A 51 5.08 2.27 -10.36
CA VAL A 51 5.86 2.83 -11.48
C VAL A 51 4.99 3.07 -12.71
N ALA A 52 4.06 2.16 -13.03
CA ALA A 52 3.13 2.35 -14.15
C ALA A 52 2.19 3.55 -13.92
N LYS A 53 1.77 3.81 -12.67
CA LYS A 53 1.01 5.01 -12.31
C LYS A 53 1.85 6.26 -12.61
N GLU A 54 3.08 6.33 -12.12
CA GLU A 54 3.95 7.50 -12.32
C GLU A 54 4.25 7.76 -13.81
N VAL A 55 4.46 6.71 -14.59
CA VAL A 55 4.63 6.84 -16.05
C VAL A 55 3.36 7.39 -16.71
N ARG A 56 2.18 6.94 -16.28
CA ARG A 56 0.90 7.46 -16.78
C ARG A 56 0.71 8.92 -16.40
N ASP A 57 1.05 9.30 -15.17
CA ASP A 57 0.86 10.65 -14.67
C ASP A 57 1.85 11.63 -15.33
N GLU A 58 3.05 11.18 -15.70
CA GLU A 58 3.94 11.95 -16.58
C GLU A 58 3.31 12.19 -17.97
N ILE A 59 2.75 11.16 -18.59
CA ILE A 59 2.16 11.29 -19.94
C ILE A 59 0.89 12.16 -19.93
N ALA A 60 0.06 12.04 -18.89
CA ALA A 60 -1.23 12.72 -18.83
C ALA A 60 -1.16 14.12 -18.19
N TYR A 61 -0.27 14.31 -17.22
CA TYR A 61 -0.21 15.50 -16.37
C TYR A 61 1.19 16.11 -16.22
N ASN A 62 2.23 15.52 -16.84
CA ASN A 62 3.63 15.96 -16.74
C ASN A 62 4.12 16.06 -15.28
N GLY A 63 3.69 15.10 -14.47
CA GLY A 63 3.83 15.12 -13.01
C GLY A 63 4.47 13.86 -12.44
N PHE A 64 5.59 13.37 -13.00
CA PHE A 64 6.34 12.29 -12.38
C PHE A 64 6.95 12.71 -11.03
N SER A 65 6.73 11.93 -9.98
CA SER A 65 7.28 12.20 -8.66
C SER A 65 8.03 11.00 -8.10
N ARG A 66 9.29 11.24 -7.69
CA ARG A 66 10.08 10.22 -6.98
C ARG A 66 9.61 10.00 -5.55
N SER A 67 8.96 11.00 -4.96
CA SER A 67 8.38 10.91 -3.62
C SER A 67 7.28 9.85 -3.60
N ASP A 68 6.46 9.88 -4.63
CA ASP A 68 5.29 9.04 -4.84
C ASP A 68 5.68 7.56 -4.98
N ILE A 69 6.75 7.28 -5.74
CA ILE A 69 7.39 5.94 -5.77
C ILE A 69 7.83 5.49 -4.37
N GLY A 70 8.34 6.41 -3.55
CA GLY A 70 8.74 6.12 -2.17
C GLY A 70 7.55 5.72 -1.30
N TYR A 71 6.43 6.43 -1.42
CA TYR A 71 5.20 6.10 -0.72
C TYR A 71 4.56 4.81 -1.24
N ASP A 72 4.63 4.55 -2.53
CA ASP A 72 4.24 3.28 -3.11
C ASP A 72 5.07 2.13 -2.53
N LEU A 73 6.39 2.29 -2.42
CA LEU A 73 7.27 1.30 -1.80
C LEU A 73 6.88 1.02 -0.34
N VAL A 74 6.65 2.06 0.45
CA VAL A 74 6.23 1.93 1.84
C VAL A 74 4.88 1.19 1.92
N GLY A 75 3.92 1.58 1.09
CA GLY A 75 2.63 0.91 0.99
C GLY A 75 2.77 -0.57 0.63
N CYS A 76 3.48 -0.88 -0.47
CA CYS A 76 3.69 -2.25 -0.93
C CYS A 76 4.33 -3.13 0.15
N VAL A 77 5.41 -2.68 0.77
CA VAL A 77 6.13 -3.44 1.80
C VAL A 77 5.27 -3.65 3.03
N THR A 78 4.62 -2.60 3.54
CA THR A 78 3.76 -2.72 4.71
C THR A 78 2.55 -3.61 4.45
N GLY A 79 1.93 -3.49 3.28
CA GLY A 79 0.80 -4.32 2.85
C GLY A 79 1.15 -5.80 2.71
N THR A 80 2.27 -6.12 2.04
CA THR A 80 2.73 -7.51 1.88
C THR A 80 3.11 -8.14 3.22
N VAL A 81 3.89 -7.43 4.04
CA VAL A 81 4.33 -7.92 5.34
C VAL A 81 3.15 -8.13 6.28
N LEU A 82 2.24 -7.14 6.39
CA LEU A 82 1.06 -7.26 7.25
C LEU A 82 0.12 -8.37 6.75
N SER A 83 -0.11 -8.47 5.44
CA SER A 83 -0.90 -9.55 4.84
C SER A 83 -0.32 -10.90 5.20
N ARG A 84 1.00 -11.09 5.05
CA ARG A 84 1.67 -12.34 5.44
C ARG A 84 1.51 -12.65 6.92
N PHE A 85 1.71 -11.68 7.82
CA PHE A 85 1.53 -11.88 9.26
C PHE A 85 0.10 -12.25 9.62
N VAL A 86 -0.87 -11.50 9.10
CA VAL A 86 -2.27 -11.74 9.36
C VAL A 86 -2.67 -13.08 8.77
N MET A 87 -2.47 -13.32 7.47
CA MET A 87 -2.95 -14.54 6.82
C MET A 87 -2.29 -15.83 7.31
N ARG A 88 -1.01 -15.81 7.66
CA ARG A 88 -0.34 -17.02 8.19
C ARG A 88 -0.70 -17.28 9.65
N GLY A 89 -1.03 -16.23 10.41
CA GLY A 89 -1.47 -16.39 11.79
C GLY A 89 -2.97 -16.61 11.96
N LEU A 90 -3.81 -16.14 11.04
CA LEU A 90 -5.25 -16.18 11.17
C LEU A 90 -5.84 -17.51 10.68
N SER A 91 -6.33 -18.32 11.61
CA SER A 91 -7.17 -19.48 11.34
C SER A 91 -8.64 -19.14 11.64
N LEU A 92 -9.47 -19.15 10.60
CA LEU A 92 -10.91 -18.95 10.69
C LEU A 92 -11.61 -20.31 10.65
N SER A 93 -12.36 -20.63 11.70
CA SER A 93 -13.19 -21.83 11.77
C SER A 93 -14.63 -21.46 12.07
N ALA A 94 -15.55 -21.91 11.23
CA ALA A 94 -16.98 -21.71 11.41
C ALA A 94 -17.68 -23.07 11.52
N SER A 95 -18.42 -23.32 12.60
CA SER A 95 -19.19 -24.55 12.82
C SER A 95 -20.55 -24.20 13.39
N SER A 96 -21.61 -24.44 12.61
CA SER A 96 -23.07 -24.28 12.82
C SER A 96 -23.56 -23.13 13.71
N ASP A 97 -23.08 -22.98 14.95
CA ASP A 97 -23.42 -21.92 15.91
C ASP A 97 -22.18 -21.17 16.48
N ARG A 98 -20.99 -21.39 15.93
CA ARG A 98 -19.72 -20.84 16.43
C ARG A 98 -18.85 -20.33 15.29
N LEU A 99 -18.55 -19.03 15.33
CA LEU A 99 -17.43 -18.41 14.62
C LEU A 99 -16.24 -18.40 15.58
N SER A 100 -15.14 -19.04 15.20
CA SER A 100 -13.89 -19.07 15.97
C SER A 100 -12.78 -18.43 15.16
N LEU A 101 -12.10 -17.46 15.77
CA LEU A 101 -11.01 -16.70 15.18
C LEU A 101 -9.77 -17.01 16.02
N ASN A 102 -8.87 -17.82 15.49
CA ASN A 102 -7.63 -18.21 16.15
C ASN A 102 -6.46 -17.48 15.50
N TYR A 103 -5.62 -16.85 16.31
CA TYR A 103 -4.38 -16.23 15.83
C TYR A 103 -3.18 -16.99 16.41
N GLN A 104 -2.33 -17.55 15.55
CA GLN A 104 -1.13 -18.28 15.93
C GLN A 104 0.10 -17.56 15.40
N LEU A 105 1.04 -17.21 16.29
CA LEU A 105 2.32 -16.62 15.91
C LEU A 105 3.33 -17.75 15.71
N GLU A 106 3.71 -18.00 14.46
CA GLU A 106 4.86 -18.86 14.13
C GLU A 106 6.11 -17.99 13.92
N PHE A 107 7.20 -18.34 14.62
CA PHE A 107 8.50 -17.65 14.58
C PHE A 107 9.54 -18.50 13.85
#